data_AF-A0A1F7UP38-F1
#
_entry.id   AF-A0A1F7UP38-F1
#
_cell.length_a   1.000
_cell.length_b   1.000
_cell.length_c   1.000
_cell.angle_alpha   90.00
_cell.angle_beta   90.00
_cell.angle_gamma   90.00
#
_symmetry.space_group_name_H-M   'P 1'
#
loop_
_entity.id
_entity.type
_entity.pdbx_description
1 polymer ?
#
loop_
_entity_poly.entity_id
_entity_poly.type
_entity_poly.pdbx_seq_one_letter_code
_entity_poly.pdbx_strand_id
1 'polypeptide(L)' 'MATATRTKISTTARLNRLEQEVNLLRSFVIGLTSRDPEGEYNPEFVRRYQRVRKSKPIYRFTDAKSFLKQIRQNHA' A
#
# COMPACT_ATOMS: atom_id res chain seq x y z
N MET A 1 42.83 20.04 22.15
CA MET A 1 41.78 20.16 21.11
C MET A 1 41.13 18.79 20.96
N ALA A 2 39.86 18.64 21.34
CA ALA A 2 39.14 17.38 21.20
C ALA A 2 38.43 17.35 19.84
N THR A 3 38.84 16.45 18.96
CA THR A 3 38.22 16.23 17.65
C THR A 3 37.00 15.33 17.81
N ALA A 4 35.81 15.85 17.48
CA ALA A 4 34.57 15.08 17.48
C ALA A 4 34.58 14.09 16.30
N THR A 5 34.60 12.79 16.60
CA THR A 5 34.47 11.72 15.61
C THR A 5 33.02 11.62 15.13
N ARG A 6 32.81 11.77 13.82
CA ARG A 6 31.49 11.62 13.17
C ARG A 6 31.05 10.15 13.24
N THR A 7 30.18 9.83 14.20
CA THR A 7 29.52 8.52 14.28
C THR A 7 28.53 8.39 13.12
N LYS A 8 28.78 7.46 12.20
CA LYS A 8 27.79 7.09 11.17
C LYS A 8 26.64 6.38 11.88
N ILE A 9 25.54 7.09 12.08
CA ILE A 9 24.28 6.48 12.52
C ILE A 9 23.91 5.44 11.47
N SER A 10 23.82 4.18 11.88
CA SER A 10 23.35 3.07 11.06
C SER A 10 21.89 3.34 10.67
N THR A 11 21.69 3.92 9.48
CA THR A 11 20.38 4.37 8.97
C THR A 11 19.35 3.23 8.99
N THR A 12 19.80 2.00 8.76
CA THR A 12 18.98 0.77 8.79
C THR A 12 18.40 0.47 10.16
N ALA A 13 19.18 0.62 11.25
CA ALA A 13 18.68 0.38 12.60
C ALA A 13 17.58 1.38 13.00
N ARG A 14 17.71 2.64 12.55
CA ARG A 14 16.70 3.68 12.79
C ARG A 14 15.42 3.43 12.00
N LEU A 15 15.53 2.99 10.74
CA LEU A 15 14.38 2.67 9.90
C LEU A 15 13.58 1.48 10.46
N ASN A 16 14.28 0.43 10.92
CA ASN A 16 13.62 -0.75 11.49
C ASN A 16 12.84 -0.41 12.79
N ARG A 17 13.39 0.45 13.65
CA ARG A 17 12.68 0.93 14.84
C ARG A 17 11.43 1.73 14.48
N LEU A 18 11.55 2.63 13.50
CA LEU A 18 10.42 3.44 13.04
C LEU A 18 9.30 2.57 12.47
N GLU A 19 9.64 1.53 11.71
CA GLU A 19 8.67 0.57 11.19
C GLU A 19 7.95 -0.19 12.32
N GLN A 20 8.69 -0.63 13.35
CA GLN A 20 8.12 -1.28 14.52
C GLN A 20 7.17 -0.36 15.29
N GLU A 21 7.57 0.88 15.56
CA GLU A 21 6.75 1.88 16.26
C GLU A 21 5.45 2.18 15.50
N VAL A 22 5.53 2.35 14.17
CA VAL A 22 4.35 2.59 13.32
C VAL A 22 3.42 1.38 13.30
N ASN A 23 3.97 0.16 13.27
CA ASN A 23 3.15 -1.05 13.29
C ASN A 23 2.43 -1.26 14.62
N LEU A 24 3.09 -0.97 15.75
CA LEU A 24 2.47 -1.01 17.07
C LEU A 24 1.39 0.06 17.23
N LEU A 25 1.61 1.27 16.71
CA LEU A 25 0.60 2.32 16.73
C LEU A 25 -0.63 1.94 15.88
N ARG A 26 -0.39 1.39 14.67
CA ARG A 26 -1.47 0.93 13.80
C ARG A 26 -2.29 -0.18 14.45
N SER A 27 -1.65 -1.16 15.11
CA SER A 27 -2.36 -2.24 15.79
C SER A 27 -3.12 -1.75 17.02
N PHE A 28 -2.60 -0.77 17.76
CA PHE A 28 -3.30 -0.16 18.89
C PHE A 28 -4.56 0.61 18.44
N VAL A 29 -4.46 1.39 17.37
CA VAL A 29 -5.62 2.11 16.80
C VAL A 29 -6.68 1.13 16.31
N ILE A 30 -6.29 0.09 15.57
CA ILE A 30 -7.20 -0.97 15.11
C ILE A 30 -7.77 -1.81 16.29
N GLY A 31 -7.07 -1.89 17.41
CA GLY A 31 -7.58 -2.56 18.62
C GLY A 31 -8.63 -1.73 19.37
N LEU A 32 -8.55 -0.40 19.28
CA LEU A 32 -9.48 0.54 19.92
C LEU A 32 -10.72 0.83 19.06
N THR A 33 -10.55 0.95 17.76
CA THR A 33 -11.67 1.03 16.81
C THR A 33 -12.05 -0.40 16.45
N SER A 34 -13.29 -0.86 16.70
CA SER A 34 -13.73 -2.14 16.12
C SER A 34 -13.33 -2.21 14.65
N ARG A 35 -12.90 -3.40 14.18
CA ARG A 35 -12.34 -3.67 12.84
C ARG A 35 -12.82 -2.65 11.79
N ASP A 36 -11.87 -2.05 11.07
CA ASP A 36 -12.15 -1.12 9.99
C ASP A 36 -13.30 -1.68 9.11
N PRO A 37 -14.43 -0.95 8.95
CA PRO A 37 -15.55 -1.41 8.13
C PRO A 37 -15.15 -1.63 6.66
N GLU A 38 -14.05 -1.00 6.20
CA GLU A 38 -13.48 -1.24 4.87
C GLU A 38 -12.57 -2.48 4.81
N GLY A 39 -12.21 -3.07 5.97
CA GLY A 39 -11.40 -4.27 6.10
C GLY A 39 -9.92 -4.01 6.42
N GLU A 40 -9.11 -5.07 6.41
CA GLU A 40 -7.69 -4.99 6.76
C GLU A 40 -6.81 -4.71 5.54
N TYR A 41 -5.73 -3.94 5.75
CA TYR A 41 -4.74 -3.67 4.71
C TYR A 41 -4.12 -4.98 4.17
N ASN A 42 -4.29 -5.22 2.87
CA ASN A 42 -3.73 -6.38 2.19
C ASN A 42 -2.51 -6.00 1.32
N PRO A 43 -1.27 -6.27 1.75
CA PRO A 43 -0.07 -5.92 0.99
C PRO A 43 0.03 -6.67 -0.35
N GLU A 44 -0.52 -7.88 -0.45
CA GLU A 44 -0.53 -8.64 -1.71
C GLU A 44 -1.45 -8.02 -2.76
N PHE A 45 -2.60 -7.48 -2.31
CA PHE A 45 -3.48 -6.71 -3.18
C PHE A 45 -2.73 -5.50 -3.76
N VAL A 46 -2.02 -4.74 -2.92
CA VAL A 46 -1.26 -3.56 -3.37
C VAL A 46 -0.17 -3.96 -4.36
N ARG A 47 0.61 -5.02 -4.07
CA ARG A 47 1.64 -5.54 -4.99
C ARG A 47 1.06 -5.92 -6.35
N ARG A 48 -0.05 -6.66 -6.36
CA ARG A 48 -0.76 -7.06 -7.59
C ARG A 48 -1.26 -5.83 -8.36
N TYR A 49 -1.91 -4.90 -7.68
CA TYR A 49 -2.42 -3.68 -8.29
C TYR A 49 -1.29 -2.84 -8.92
N GLN A 50 -0.19 -2.63 -8.21
CA GLN A 50 0.96 -1.88 -8.74
C GLN A 50 1.57 -2.54 -9.99
N ARG A 51 1.59 -3.87 -10.06
CA ARG A 51 2.03 -4.61 -11.24
C ARG A 51 1.11 -4.36 -12.44
N VAL A 52 -0.21 -4.42 -12.22
CA VAL A 52 -1.21 -4.19 -13.26
C VAL A 52 -1.24 -2.73 -13.71
N ARG A 53 -1.07 -1.76 -12.80
CA ARG A 53 -1.10 -0.33 -13.16
C ARG A 53 -0.01 0.07 -14.17
N LYS A 54 1.11 -0.67 -14.19
CA LYS A 54 2.20 -0.44 -15.15
C LYS A 54 1.93 -1.02 -16.54
N SER A 55 0.95 -1.92 -16.69
CA SER A 55 0.60 -2.46 -18.00
C SER A 55 -0.23 -1.44 -18.79
N LYS A 56 -0.17 -1.55 -20.13
CA LYS A 56 -1.00 -0.72 -21.00
C LYS A 56 -2.48 -1.07 -20.75
N PRO A 57 -3.37 -0.08 -20.59
CA PRO A 57 -4.79 -0.35 -20.44
C PRO A 57 -5.32 -0.99 -21.72
N ILE A 58 -5.92 -2.17 -21.59
CA ILE A 58 -6.48 -2.95 -22.70
C ILE A 58 -7.93 -2.50 -23.00
N TYR A 59 -8.58 -1.87 -22.02
CA TYR A 59 -9.95 -1.37 -22.12
C TYR A 59 -9.98 0.16 -22.04
N ARG A 60 -10.82 0.76 -22.88
CA ARG A 60 -11.15 2.18 -22.84
C ARG A 60 -12.66 2.31 -22.90
N PHE A 61 -13.21 3.01 -21.92
CA PHE A 61 -14.62 3.38 -21.86
C PHE A 61 -14.71 4.83 -21.38
N THR A 62 -15.69 5.55 -21.92
CA THR A 62 -15.90 6.98 -21.65
C THR A 62 -17.24 7.24 -20.97
N ASP A 63 -18.09 6.21 -20.86
CA ASP A 63 -19.44 6.29 -20.33
C ASP A 63 -19.87 4.94 -19.76
N ALA A 64 -20.93 4.95 -18.94
CA ALA A 64 -21.41 3.75 -18.26
C ALA A 64 -21.90 2.67 -19.24
N LYS A 65 -22.47 3.08 -20.39
CA LYS A 65 -23.02 2.14 -21.38
C LYS A 65 -21.90 1.42 -22.13
N SER A 66 -20.83 2.12 -22.51
CA SER A 66 -19.65 1.51 -23.14
C SER A 66 -18.90 0.56 -22.20
N PHE A 67 -18.83 0.90 -20.91
CA PHE A 67 -18.31 0.00 -19.87
C PHE A 67 -19.13 -1.30 -19.75
N LEU A 68 -20.44 -1.17 -19.55
CA LEU A 68 -21.32 -2.34 -19.37
C LEU A 68 -21.36 -3.24 -20.60
N LYS A 69 -21.27 -2.67 -21.81
CA LYS A 69 -21.16 -3.45 -23.05
C LYS A 69 -19.89 -4.30 -23.07
N GLN A 70 -18.73 -3.74 -22.71
CA GLN A 70 -17.46 -4.46 -22.70
C GLN A 70 -17.44 -5.59 -21.66
N ILE A 71 -18.02 -5.38 -20.47
CA ILE A 71 -18.15 -6.44 -19.46
C ILE A 71 -18.96 -7.61 -20.02
N ARG A 72 -20.13 -7.33 -20.60
CA ARG A 72 -21.04 -8.38 -21.10
C ARG A 72 -20.44 -9.18 -22.27
N GLN A 73 -19.57 -8.57 -23.06
CA GLN A 73 -18.91 -9.23 -24.20
C GLN A 73 -17.75 -10.14 -23.79
N ASN A 74 -17.09 -9.88 -22.65
CA ASN A 74 -15.92 -10.66 -22.21
C ASN A 74 -16.25 -11.73 -21.16
N HIS A 75 -17.50 -11.80 -20.68
CA HIS A 75 -18.01 -12.78 -19.72
C HIS A 75 -19.10 -13.69 -20.32
N ALA A 76 -19.22 -13.74 -21.65
CA ALA A 76 -20.00 -14.74 -22.39
C ALA A 76 -19.06 -15.82 -22.93
#